data_AF-A0A7X9IBT4-F1
#
_entry.id   AF-A0A7X9IBT4-F1
#
_cell.length_a   1.000
_cell.length_b   1.000
_cell.length_c   1.000
_cell.angle_alpha   90.00
_cell.angle_beta   90.00
_cell.angle_gamma   90.00
#
_symmetry.space_group_name_H-M   'P 1'
#
loop_
_entity.id
_entity.type
_entity.pdbx_description
1 polymer ?
#
loop_
_entity_poly.entity_id
_entity_poly.type
_entity_poly.pdbx_seq_one_letter_code
_entity_poly.pdbx_strand_id
1 'polypeptide(L)'
;QSVVKAYGALRTPHFYVFDEERRLVYTGRGIDSPREPSRMTVNNLDNALEELTSGKPITVPVTNPIGCNIKWEGKDAHWMPPEACDLV
;
A
#
# COMPACT_ATOMS: atom_id res chain seq x y z
N GLN A 1 5.75 17.02 -5.36
CA GLN A 1 5.15 15.76 -4.89
C GLN A 1 4.70 15.82 -3.41
N SER A 2 3.80 16.76 -3.06
CA SER A 2 3.34 16.97 -1.68
C SER A 2 2.34 15.90 -1.20
N VAL A 3 1.40 15.48 -2.05
CA VAL A 3 0.40 14.45 -1.71
C VAL A 3 1.05 13.11 -1.34
N VAL A 4 2.07 12.70 -2.09
CA VAL A 4 2.86 11.48 -1.80
C VAL A 4 3.45 11.53 -0.38
N LYS A 5 4.00 12.68 0.01
CA LYS A 5 4.55 12.89 1.35
C LYS A 5 3.46 12.86 2.42
N ALA A 6 2.31 13.50 2.15
CA ALA A 6 1.18 13.52 3.08
C ALA A 6 0.59 12.13 3.34
N TYR A 7 0.56 11.27 2.32
CA TYR A 7 0.14 9.87 2.45
C TYR A 7 1.23 8.95 3.00
N GLY A 8 2.49 9.41 3.07
CA GLY A 8 3.62 8.54 3.40
C GLY A 8 3.83 7.43 2.37
N ALA A 9 3.56 7.69 1.09
CA ALA A 9 3.68 6.68 0.04
C ALA A 9 5.14 6.45 -0.37
N LEU A 10 5.52 5.17 -0.50
CA LEU A 10 6.90 4.77 -0.71
C LEU A 10 7.16 4.09 -2.05
N ARG A 11 6.19 3.27 -2.46
CA ARG A 11 6.29 2.37 -3.61
C ARG A 11 5.08 2.53 -4.52
N THR A 12 5.23 1.99 -5.71
CA THR A 12 4.19 1.94 -6.74
C THR A 12 4.03 0.49 -7.20
N PRO A 13 2.85 -0.13 -6.99
CA PRO A 13 1.67 0.40 -6.27
C PRO A 13 1.84 0.44 -4.73
N HIS A 14 1.10 1.33 -4.07
CA HIS A 14 0.87 1.36 -2.62
C HIS A 14 -0.59 1.78 -2.38
N PHE A 15 -1.38 0.90 -1.77
CA PHE A 15 -2.82 1.09 -1.63
C PHE A 15 -3.18 1.67 -0.27
N TYR A 16 -4.21 2.51 -0.24
CA TYR A 16 -4.80 3.11 0.96
C TYR A 16 -6.32 3.02 0.83
N VAL A 17 -6.98 2.34 1.76
CA VAL A 17 -8.44 2.16 1.79
C VAL A 17 -8.99 2.89 2.99
N PHE A 18 -10.01 3.71 2.76
CA PHE A 18 -10.68 4.48 3.78
C PHE A 18 -12.14 4.02 3.92
N ASP A 19 -12.64 4.00 5.14
CA ASP A 19 -14.05 3.73 5.40
C ASP A 19 -14.95 4.96 5.13
N GLU A 20 -16.24 4.83 5.43
CA GLU A 20 -17.24 5.90 5.26
C GLU A 20 -16.92 7.15 6.07
N GLU A 21 -16.26 6.99 7.23
CA GLU A 21 -15.80 8.08 8.10
C GLU A 21 -14.45 8.67 7.66
N ARG A 22 -13.91 8.22 6.52
CA ARG A 22 -12.58 8.60 6.00
C ARG A 22 -11.43 8.22 6.92
N ARG A 23 -11.59 7.17 7.72
CA ARG A 23 -10.50 6.58 8.52
C ARG A 23 -9.74 5.57 7.66
N LEU A 24 -8.41 5.58 7.75
CA LEU A 24 -7.57 4.61 7.06
C LEU A 24 -7.78 3.23 7.71
N VAL A 25 -8.34 2.29 6.97
CA VAL A 25 -8.65 0.93 7.46
C VAL A 25 -7.76 -0.15 6.85
N TYR A 26 -7.12 0.15 5.72
CA TYR A 26 -6.11 -0.73 5.13
C TYR A 26 -5.03 0.07 4.39
N THR A 27 -3.76 -0.32 4.55
CA THR A 27 -2.65 0.20 3.74
C THR A 27 -1.64 -0.90 3.39
N GLY A 28 -1.14 -0.90 2.16
CA GLY A 28 -0.07 -1.81 1.74
C GLY A 28 -0.17 -2.35 0.32
N ARG A 29 0.07 -3.67 0.15
CA ARG A 29 0.17 -4.34 -1.15
C ARG A 29 -1.19 -4.75 -1.72
N GLY A 30 -1.30 -4.88 -3.03
CA GLY A 30 -2.48 -5.50 -3.64
C GLY A 30 -2.45 -7.01 -3.42
N ILE A 31 -1.49 -7.63 -4.09
CA ILE A 31 -1.19 -9.06 -4.02
C ILE A 31 0.24 -9.28 -3.52
N ASP A 32 0.53 -10.48 -3.04
CA ASP A 32 1.86 -10.88 -2.59
C ASP A 32 2.87 -11.09 -3.74
N SER A 33 2.39 -11.33 -4.96
CA SER A 33 3.23 -11.54 -6.17
C SER A 33 2.85 -10.60 -7.34
N PRO A 34 3.02 -9.27 -7.23
CA PRO A 34 2.56 -8.31 -8.25
C PRO A 34 3.28 -8.41 -9.60
N ARG A 35 4.52 -8.92 -9.61
CA ARG A 35 5.29 -9.11 -10.84
C ARG A 35 4.83 -10.34 -11.64
N GLU A 36 4.29 -11.35 -10.96
CA GLU A 36 3.81 -12.60 -11.54
C GLU A 36 2.46 -12.96 -10.88
N PRO A 37 1.35 -12.27 -11.25
CA PRO A 37 0.06 -12.45 -10.58
C PRO A 37 -0.46 -13.89 -10.58
N SER A 38 -0.07 -14.72 -11.56
CA SER A 38 -0.41 -16.15 -11.60
C SER A 38 0.17 -16.96 -10.44
N ARG A 39 1.16 -16.44 -9.72
CA ARG A 39 1.80 -17.05 -8.56
C ARG A 39 1.31 -16.47 -7.23
N MET A 40 0.33 -15.57 -7.26
CA MET A 40 -0.19 -14.97 -6.03
C MET A 40 -0.79 -16.06 -5.13
N THR A 41 -0.53 -15.96 -3.83
CA THR A 41 -1.19 -16.82 -2.83
C THR A 41 -2.17 -16.04 -1.97
N VAL A 42 -2.05 -14.71 -1.93
CA VAL A 42 -2.92 -13.83 -1.16
C VAL A 42 -3.19 -12.54 -1.93
N ASN A 43 -4.45 -12.14 -1.96
CA ASN A 43 -4.89 -10.82 -2.42
C ASN A 43 -5.36 -9.98 -1.23
N ASN A 44 -4.44 -9.21 -0.64
CA ASN A 44 -4.72 -8.45 0.57
C ASN A 44 -5.70 -7.30 0.32
N LEU A 45 -5.62 -6.65 -0.84
CA LEU A 45 -6.53 -5.55 -1.17
C LEU A 45 -7.96 -6.06 -1.34
N ASP A 46 -8.15 -7.16 -2.06
CA ASP A 46 -9.47 -7.74 -2.28
C ASP A 46 -10.08 -8.24 -0.97
N ASN A 47 -9.30 -8.97 -0.15
CA ASN A 47 -9.74 -9.41 1.18
C ASN A 47 -10.16 -8.22 2.07
N ALA A 48 -9.37 -7.14 2.10
CA ALA A 48 -9.71 -5.97 2.92
C ALA A 48 -10.99 -5.28 2.42
N LEU A 49 -11.22 -5.21 1.11
CA LEU A 49 -12.44 -4.65 0.54
C LEU A 49 -13.66 -5.54 0.80
N GLU A 50 -13.52 -6.86 0.70
CA GLU A 50 -14.59 -7.81 1.01
C GLU A 50 -14.98 -7.73 2.49
N GLU A 51 -14.00 -7.71 3.39
CA GLU A 51 -14.22 -7.55 4.83
C GLU A 51 -14.93 -6.22 5.14
N LEU A 52 -14.43 -5.12 4.60
CA LEU A 52 -15.02 -3.78 4.79
C LEU A 52 -16.48 -3.73 4.33
N THR A 53 -16.74 -4.18 3.11
CA THR A 53 -18.09 -4.11 2.50
C THR A 53 -19.07 -5.12 3.12
N SER A 54 -18.56 -6.17 3.75
CA SER A 54 -19.35 -7.14 4.53
C SER A 54 -19.62 -6.69 5.97
N GLY A 55 -19.14 -5.51 6.38
CA GLY A 55 -19.24 -5.02 7.75
C GLY A 55 -18.40 -5.83 8.75
N LYS A 56 -17.38 -6.55 8.28
CA LYS A 56 -16.45 -7.33 9.12
C LYS A 56 -15.22 -6.48 9.49
N PRO A 57 -14.57 -6.75 10.63
CA PRO A 57 -13.26 -6.17 10.92
C PRO A 57 -12.22 -6.57 9.88
N ILE A 58 -11.32 -5.65 9.51
CA ILE A 58 -10.20 -5.94 8.61
C ILE A 58 -9.17 -6.81 9.33
N THR A 59 -8.93 -8.02 8.84
CA THR A 59 -8.06 -8.99 9.51
C THR A 59 -6.58 -8.60 9.40
N VAL A 60 -6.17 -8.05 8.25
CA VAL A 60 -4.78 -7.65 7.98
C VAL A 60 -4.77 -6.19 7.52
N PRO A 61 -4.80 -5.21 8.45
CA PRO A 61 -4.95 -3.79 8.11
C PRO A 61 -3.68 -3.15 7.53
N VAL A 62 -2.50 -3.76 7.75
CA VAL A 62 -1.22 -3.21 7.29
C VAL A 62 -0.38 -4.31 6.66
N THR A 63 0.19 -4.03 5.48
CA THR A 63 1.18 -4.89 4.81
C THR A 63 2.24 -4.05 4.12
N ASN A 64 3.42 -4.62 3.89
CA ASN A 64 4.46 -3.92 3.12
C ASN A 64 4.06 -3.83 1.64
N PRO A 65 4.03 -2.63 1.04
CA PRO A 65 3.77 -2.49 -0.39
C PRO A 65 4.88 -3.15 -1.19
N ILE A 66 4.50 -3.77 -2.32
CA ILE A 66 5.44 -4.47 -3.20
C ILE A 66 5.42 -3.77 -4.55
N GLY A 67 6.56 -3.19 -4.93
CA GLY A 67 6.69 -2.41 -6.15
C GLY A 67 7.95 -1.57 -6.23
N CYS A 68 8.10 -0.82 -7.33
CA CYS A 68 9.19 0.13 -7.51
C CYS A 68 9.06 1.30 -6.51
N ASN A 69 10.18 1.86 -6.06
CA ASN A 69 10.17 3.12 -5.31
C ASN A 69 9.55 4.25 -6.16
N ILE A 70 8.91 5.21 -5.48
CA ILE A 70 8.44 6.44 -6.14
C ILE A 70 9.63 7.22 -6.70
N LYS A 71 9.48 7.74 -7.92
CA LYS A 71 10.50 8.58 -8.55
C LYS A 71 10.32 10.02 -8.07
N TRP A 72 11.33 10.52 -7.37
CA TRP A 72 11.29 11.83 -6.74
C TRP A 72 11.95 12.89 -7.63
N GLU A 73 11.27 14.01 -7.83
CA GLU A 73 11.74 15.14 -8.62
C GLU A 73 13.03 15.70 -8.02
N GLY A 74 14.06 15.86 -8.86
CA GLY A 74 15.38 16.33 -8.44
C GLY A 74 16.18 15.32 -7.59
N LYS A 75 15.82 14.03 -7.59
CA LYS A 75 16.52 12.97 -6.87
C LYS A 75 16.97 11.85 -7.81
N ASP A 76 17.95 11.06 -7.34
CA ASP A 76 18.38 9.84 -8.03
C ASP A 76 17.22 8.85 -8.16
N ALA A 77 17.22 8.05 -9.23
CA ALA A 77 16.17 7.08 -9.51
C ALA A 77 15.97 6.01 -8.41
N HIS A 78 17.00 5.75 -7.61
CA HIS A 78 16.97 4.81 -6.49
C HIS A 78 16.86 5.50 -5.12
N TRP A 79 16.82 6.84 -5.09
CA TRP A 79 16.67 7.58 -3.85
C TRP A 79 15.32 7.28 -3.18
N MET A 80 15.34 7.19 -1.85
CA MET A 80 14.16 7.08 -1.00
C MET A 80 14.29 8.05 0.19
N PRO A 81 13.17 8.61 0.70
CA PRO A 81 13.16 9.37 1.95
C PRO A 81 13.65 8.47 3.10
N PRO A 82 14.47 8.96 4.05
CA PRO A 82 14.87 8.16 5.22
C PRO A 82 13.67 7.64 6.02
N GLU A 83 12.59 8.43 6.08
CA GLU A 83 11.35 8.10 6.79
C GLU A 83 10.57 6.96 6.10
N ALA A 84 10.96 6.59 4.87
CA ALA A 84 10.35 5.52 4.08
C ALA A 84 10.93 4.13 4.36
N CYS A 85 11.99 4.01 5.15
CA CYS A 85 12.65 2.72 5.35
C CYS A 85 11.95 1.80 6.36
N ASP A 86 11.00 2.34 7.15
CA ASP A 86 10.53 1.70 8.38
C ASP A 86 9.05 1.22 8.35
N LEU A 87 8.46 1.00 7.18
CA LEU A 87 7.12 0.41 7.11
C LEU A 87 7.19 -1.12 7.27
N VAL A 88 6.66 -1.58 8.41
CA VAL A 88 6.51 -2.92 9.04
C VAL A 88 7.74 -3.83 9.04
#